data_AF-A0A3D8IYG2-F1
#
_entry.id   AF-A0A3D8IYG2-F1
#
_cell.length_a   1.000
_cell.length_b   1.000
_cell.length_c   1.000
_cell.angle_alpha   90.00
_cell.angle_beta   90.00
_cell.angle_gamma   90.00
#
_symmetry.space_group_name_H-M   'P 1'
#
loop_
_entity.id
_entity.type
_entity.pdbx_description
1 polymer ?
#
loop_
_entity_poly.entity_id
_entity_poly.type
_entity_poly.pdbx_seq_one_letter_code
_entity_poly.pdbx_strand_id
1 'polypeptide(L)'
;MIAFARLLAQKHPKVWGRIEGALEERGVKYALIEGCKDIWMRDFMPLALEDGSFLSYEYNPNYLKSSPHLRTSYPRGEKDLGLVLDGGNFARFKNSVLMCEKILSENPSFSQSEIISMIEEKAGVERVILLPKVAYDRYGHSDAMCRWIDERRILVNDFSLEGKGFHSKLERALEGYEIISLKYSDEFLSKYKWGAYLNFVEVKNLLLLPTYGINEDKRVIERFEEIFEDKTIIPH
;
A
#
# COMPACT_ATOMS: atom_id res chain seq x y z
N MET A 1 -2.37 -15.44 -8.91
CA MET A 1 -1.03 -15.18 -9.48
C MET A 1 -0.64 -13.78 -9.03
N ILE A 2 0.63 -13.51 -8.79
CA ILE A 2 1.14 -12.17 -8.47
C ILE A 2 2.18 -11.74 -9.50
N ALA A 3 2.30 -10.45 -9.78
CA ALA A 3 3.31 -9.95 -10.71
C ALA A 3 4.32 -9.07 -9.96
N PHE A 4 5.54 -9.01 -10.49
CA PHE A 4 6.60 -8.11 -10.03
C PHE A 4 7.28 -7.49 -11.24
N ALA A 5 7.85 -6.29 -11.08
CA ALA A 5 8.73 -5.73 -12.09
C ALA A 5 9.99 -6.60 -12.19
N ARG A 6 10.44 -6.96 -13.40
CA ARG A 6 11.71 -7.71 -13.57
C ARG A 6 12.92 -6.96 -13.01
N LEU A 7 12.85 -5.63 -12.98
CA LEU A 7 13.85 -4.80 -12.32
C LEU A 7 14.07 -5.18 -10.84
N LEU A 8 13.08 -5.72 -10.13
CA LEU A 8 13.25 -6.16 -8.74
C LEU A 8 14.27 -7.31 -8.67
N ALA A 9 14.14 -8.31 -9.56
CA ALA A 9 15.08 -9.42 -9.66
C ALA A 9 16.49 -8.97 -10.08
N GLN A 10 16.58 -7.98 -10.97
CA GLN A 10 17.86 -7.46 -11.47
C GLN A 10 18.58 -6.56 -10.46
N LYS A 11 17.87 -5.64 -9.81
CA LYS A 11 18.45 -4.66 -8.87
C LYS A 11 18.60 -5.20 -7.45
N HIS A 12 17.72 -6.11 -7.03
CA HIS A 12 17.68 -6.67 -5.68
C HIS A 12 17.64 -8.21 -5.69
N PRO A 13 18.64 -8.88 -6.29
CA PRO A 13 18.60 -10.33 -6.51
C PRO A 13 18.48 -11.15 -5.22
N LYS A 14 19.04 -10.67 -4.09
CA LYS A 14 18.90 -11.35 -2.79
C LYS A 14 17.46 -11.29 -2.27
N VAL A 15 16.82 -10.13 -2.36
CA VAL A 15 15.42 -9.96 -1.94
C VAL A 15 14.51 -10.78 -2.84
N TRP A 16 14.74 -10.69 -4.16
CA TRP A 16 14.01 -11.50 -5.13
C TRP A 16 14.15 -13.00 -4.88
N GLY A 17 15.35 -13.52 -4.64
CA GLY A 17 15.55 -14.94 -4.37
C GLY A 17 14.79 -15.45 -3.15
N ARG A 18 14.64 -14.62 -2.10
CA ARG A 18 13.79 -14.95 -0.93
C ARG A 18 12.31 -15.00 -1.31
N ILE A 19 11.84 -13.98 -2.04
CA ILE A 19 10.44 -13.91 -2.50
C ILE A 19 10.13 -15.08 -3.44
N GLU A 20 10.97 -15.31 -4.45
CA GLU A 20 10.83 -16.37 -5.46
C GLU A 20 10.79 -17.74 -4.80
N GLY A 21 11.77 -18.07 -3.95
CA GLY A 21 11.79 -19.34 -3.24
C GLY A 21 10.53 -19.58 -2.41
N ALA A 22 10.05 -18.54 -1.70
CA ALA A 22 8.82 -18.65 -0.92
C ALA A 22 7.56 -18.87 -1.78
N LEU A 23 7.49 -18.24 -2.95
CA LEU A 23 6.39 -18.40 -3.90
C LEU A 23 6.43 -19.80 -4.56
N GLU A 24 7.61 -20.26 -4.97
CA GLU A 24 7.82 -21.58 -5.59
C GLU A 24 7.50 -22.73 -4.62
N GLU A 25 8.02 -22.68 -3.40
CA GLU A 25 7.78 -23.68 -2.35
C GLU A 25 6.29 -23.91 -2.11
N ARG A 26 5.47 -22.87 -2.31
CA ARG A 26 4.02 -22.85 -2.04
C ARG A 26 3.16 -22.90 -3.31
N GLY A 27 3.77 -23.10 -4.47
CA GLY A 27 3.07 -23.18 -5.75
C GLY A 27 2.29 -21.90 -6.10
N VAL A 28 2.72 -20.74 -5.62
CA VAL A 28 2.13 -19.45 -5.99
C VAL A 28 2.69 -19.00 -7.31
N LYS A 29 1.88 -19.10 -8.36
CA LYS A 29 2.24 -18.59 -9.69
C LYS A 29 2.57 -17.10 -9.63
N TYR A 30 3.69 -16.72 -10.23
CA TYR A 30 4.08 -15.33 -10.40
C TYR A 30 4.52 -15.01 -11.83
N ALA A 31 4.59 -13.71 -12.15
CA ALA A 31 5.07 -13.19 -13.43
C ALA A 31 6.07 -12.05 -13.22
N LEU A 32 7.07 -11.97 -14.10
CA LEU A 32 8.02 -10.86 -14.17
C LEU A 32 7.69 -9.97 -15.36
N ILE A 33 7.30 -8.73 -15.09
CA ILE A 33 6.91 -7.74 -16.09
C ILE A 33 8.16 -7.03 -16.62
N GLU A 34 8.33 -7.03 -17.94
CA GLU A 34 9.39 -6.31 -18.65
C GLU A 34 9.05 -4.83 -18.85
N GLY A 35 10.07 -4.02 -19.12
CA GLY A 35 9.88 -2.63 -19.59
C GLY A 35 9.49 -1.63 -18.51
N CYS A 36 9.39 -2.05 -17.25
CA CYS A 36 9.28 -1.13 -16.12
C CYS A 36 10.52 -0.23 -16.03
N LYS A 37 10.33 1.05 -15.70
CA LYS A 37 11.44 1.99 -15.42
C LYS A 37 11.85 2.01 -13.95
N ASP A 38 10.99 1.47 -13.08
CA ASP A 38 11.24 1.31 -11.66
C ASP A 38 10.64 0.01 -11.10
N ILE A 39 10.98 -0.34 -9.86
CA ILE A 39 10.54 -1.56 -9.17
C ILE A 39 9.13 -1.43 -8.57
N TRP A 40 8.61 -0.21 -8.42
CA TRP A 40 7.37 0.12 -7.69
C TRP A 40 6.09 -0.19 -8.47
N MET A 41 5.95 -1.45 -8.87
CA MET A 41 4.85 -1.89 -9.72
C MET A 41 3.46 -1.70 -9.08
N ARG A 42 3.40 -1.70 -7.74
CA ARG A 42 2.21 -1.30 -6.96
C ARG A 42 1.71 0.09 -7.35
N ASP A 43 2.62 1.01 -7.65
CA ASP A 43 2.26 2.42 -7.79
C ASP A 43 1.81 2.83 -9.18
N PHE A 44 2.25 2.11 -10.22
CA PHE A 44 2.01 2.49 -11.61
C PHE A 44 1.17 1.50 -12.43
N MET A 45 0.93 0.29 -11.94
CA MET A 45 0.07 -0.66 -12.65
C MET A 45 -1.41 -0.38 -12.40
N PRO A 46 -2.29 -0.68 -13.38
CA PRO A 46 -3.73 -0.58 -13.20
C PRO A 46 -4.23 -1.32 -11.95
N LEU A 47 -5.25 -0.75 -11.30
CA LEU A 47 -5.87 -1.35 -10.11
C LEU A 47 -6.76 -2.52 -10.54
N ALA A 48 -6.56 -3.69 -9.94
CA ALA A 48 -7.50 -4.80 -10.12
C ALA A 48 -8.79 -4.52 -9.32
N LEU A 49 -9.94 -4.65 -9.97
CA LEU A 49 -11.25 -4.50 -9.36
C LEU A 49 -11.87 -5.85 -8.99
N GLU A 50 -12.91 -5.83 -8.14
CA GLU A 50 -13.61 -7.04 -7.68
C GLU A 50 -14.23 -7.84 -8.84
N ASP A 51 -14.68 -7.15 -9.89
CA ASP A 51 -15.26 -7.76 -11.10
C ASP A 51 -14.19 -8.38 -12.04
N GLY A 52 -12.92 -8.35 -11.65
CA GLY A 52 -11.79 -8.86 -12.43
C GLY A 52 -11.30 -7.91 -13.53
N SER A 53 -11.94 -6.76 -13.71
CA SER A 53 -11.45 -5.72 -14.63
C SER A 53 -10.31 -4.90 -14.02
N PHE A 54 -9.66 -4.10 -14.85
CA PHE A 54 -8.57 -3.21 -14.44
C PHE A 54 -8.96 -1.76 -14.62
N LEU A 55 -8.65 -0.92 -13.63
CA LEU A 55 -8.85 0.52 -13.65
C LEU A 55 -7.50 1.23 -13.82
N SER A 56 -7.31 1.89 -14.95
CA SER A 56 -6.16 2.75 -15.20
C SER A 56 -6.29 4.11 -14.50
N TYR A 57 -5.17 4.80 -14.33
CA TYR A 57 -5.08 6.14 -13.74
C TYR A 57 -3.80 6.82 -14.25
N GLU A 58 -3.65 8.12 -13.98
CA GLU A 58 -2.43 8.85 -14.32
C GLU A 58 -1.37 8.67 -13.22
N TYR A 59 -0.35 7.84 -13.48
CA TYR A 59 0.81 7.75 -12.58
C TYR A 59 1.74 8.95 -12.77
N ASN A 60 1.50 10.00 -11.98
CA ASN A 60 2.26 11.25 -12.02
C ASN A 60 2.45 11.86 -10.61
N PRO A 61 3.05 11.12 -9.66
CA PRO A 61 3.21 11.60 -8.30
C PRO A 61 4.06 12.86 -8.21
N ASN A 62 3.68 13.74 -7.30
CA ASN A 62 4.41 14.97 -7.00
C ASN A 62 5.89 14.71 -6.62
N TYR A 63 6.17 13.57 -5.98
CA TYR A 63 7.51 13.20 -5.53
C TYR A 63 8.44 12.78 -6.67
N LEU A 64 7.93 12.47 -7.87
CA LEU A 64 8.73 12.17 -9.07
C LEU A 64 8.81 13.33 -10.07
N LYS A 65 8.31 14.53 -9.74
CA LYS A 65 8.38 15.70 -10.65
C LYS A 65 9.79 16.00 -11.15
N SER A 66 10.81 15.84 -10.31
CA SER A 66 12.22 16.05 -10.66
C SER A 66 12.90 14.81 -11.25
N SER A 67 12.23 13.66 -11.31
CA SER A 67 12.78 12.38 -11.79
C SER A 67 11.78 11.67 -12.72
N PRO A 68 11.31 12.32 -13.79
CA PRO A 68 10.26 11.78 -14.66
C PRO A 68 10.66 10.50 -15.40
N HIS A 69 11.96 10.23 -15.52
CA HIS A 69 12.51 9.03 -16.12
C HIS A 69 12.24 7.76 -15.31
N LEU A 70 11.91 7.87 -14.01
CA LEU A 70 11.51 6.75 -13.16
C LEU A 70 10.03 6.36 -13.35
N ARG A 71 9.22 7.21 -13.99
CA ARG A 71 7.80 6.93 -14.21
C ARG A 71 7.62 5.92 -15.32
N THR A 72 7.22 4.71 -14.93
CA THR A 72 6.67 3.72 -15.86
C THR A 72 5.26 4.17 -16.26
N SER A 73 4.94 4.12 -17.55
CA SER A 73 3.60 4.41 -18.06
C SER A 73 3.16 3.24 -18.92
N TYR A 74 1.92 2.80 -18.70
CA TYR A 74 1.26 1.80 -19.51
C TYR A 74 0.09 2.44 -20.27
N PRO A 75 -0.30 1.87 -21.43
CA PRO A 75 -1.50 2.30 -22.12
C PRO A 75 -2.71 2.28 -21.19
N ARG A 76 -3.52 3.33 -21.25
CA ARG A 76 -4.79 3.39 -20.51
C ARG A 76 -5.75 2.34 -21.06
N GLY A 77 -6.37 1.58 -20.16
CA GLY A 77 -7.43 0.63 -20.49
C GLY A 77 -8.75 1.33 -20.77
N GLU A 78 -9.79 0.54 -21.02
CA GLU A 78 -11.15 1.04 -21.25
C GLU A 78 -11.72 1.76 -20.02
N LYS A 79 -11.45 1.24 -18.83
CA LYS A 79 -11.76 1.90 -17.56
C LYS A 79 -10.56 2.75 -17.12
N ASP A 80 -10.78 4.06 -17.05
CA ASP A 80 -9.77 5.01 -16.58
C ASP A 80 -10.37 5.95 -15.52
N LEU A 81 -9.66 6.10 -14.40
CA LEU A 81 -10.08 6.93 -13.29
C LEU A 81 -10.08 8.41 -13.67
N GLY A 82 -9.15 8.85 -14.53
CA GLY A 82 -9.00 10.26 -14.90
C GLY A 82 -8.41 11.13 -13.78
N LEU A 83 -7.78 10.51 -12.78
CA LEU A 83 -7.11 11.19 -11.67
C LEU A 83 -5.63 10.82 -11.65
N VAL A 84 -4.81 11.74 -11.13
CA VAL A 84 -3.46 11.45 -10.69
C VAL A 84 -3.55 10.59 -9.43
N LEU A 85 -2.93 9.42 -9.47
CA LEU A 85 -2.97 8.45 -8.38
C LEU A 85 -1.69 7.62 -8.35
N ASP A 86 -1.35 7.14 -7.15
CA ASP A 86 -0.37 6.09 -6.91
C ASP A 86 -1.12 4.87 -6.41
N GLY A 87 -0.90 3.69 -6.98
CA GLY A 87 -1.59 2.48 -6.53
C GLY A 87 -1.29 2.08 -5.07
N GLY A 88 -0.15 2.50 -4.48
CA GLY A 88 0.08 2.37 -3.04
C GLY A 88 -0.84 3.23 -2.17
N ASN A 89 -1.42 4.28 -2.76
CA ASN A 89 -2.45 5.10 -2.12
C ASN A 89 -3.89 4.59 -2.34
N PHE A 90 -4.05 3.31 -2.71
CA PHE A 90 -5.34 2.65 -2.95
C PHE A 90 -5.39 1.31 -2.22
N ALA A 91 -5.63 1.33 -0.91
CA ALA A 91 -5.76 0.12 -0.09
C ALA A 91 -7.24 -0.31 -0.01
N ARG A 92 -7.66 -1.12 -0.99
CA ARG A 92 -9.04 -1.63 -1.13
C ARG A 92 -9.29 -2.90 -0.32
N PHE A 93 -10.50 -3.02 0.22
CA PHE A 93 -11.09 -4.28 0.68
C PHE A 93 -12.59 -4.29 0.34
N LYS A 94 -13.02 -5.27 -0.48
CA LYS A 94 -14.40 -5.36 -1.00
C LYS A 94 -14.87 -4.01 -1.58
N ASN A 95 -15.89 -3.40 -0.98
CA ASN A 95 -16.52 -2.15 -1.42
C ASN A 95 -15.97 -0.91 -0.70
N SER A 96 -14.85 -1.01 0.01
CA SER A 96 -14.23 0.11 0.72
C SER A 96 -12.78 0.31 0.29
N VAL A 97 -12.32 1.55 0.32
CA VAL A 97 -10.92 1.89 0.05
C VAL A 97 -10.39 2.90 1.08
N LEU A 98 -9.19 2.63 1.60
CA LEU A 98 -8.40 3.56 2.38
C LEU A 98 -7.45 4.31 1.44
N MET A 99 -7.40 5.63 1.56
CA MET A 99 -6.54 6.50 0.76
C MET A 99 -6.04 7.64 1.62
N CYS A 100 -4.81 8.10 1.43
CA CYS A 100 -4.30 9.32 2.03
C CYS A 100 -4.88 10.55 1.31
N GLU A 101 -5.16 11.60 2.07
CA GLU A 101 -5.65 12.91 1.59
C GLU A 101 -4.70 13.58 0.57
N LYS A 102 -3.50 13.06 0.35
CA LYS A 102 -2.58 13.46 -0.74
C LYS A 102 -3.27 13.55 -2.09
N ILE A 103 -4.21 12.65 -2.39
CA ILE A 103 -4.97 12.64 -3.64
C ILE A 103 -5.65 13.97 -3.95
N LEU A 104 -6.08 14.71 -2.92
CA LEU A 104 -6.71 16.02 -3.07
C LEU A 104 -5.71 17.07 -3.59
N SER A 105 -4.48 17.04 -3.08
CA SER A 105 -3.43 17.98 -3.48
C SER A 105 -2.86 17.72 -4.87
N GLU A 106 -2.98 16.48 -5.37
CA GLU A 106 -2.51 16.09 -6.70
C GLU A 106 -3.55 16.26 -7.79
N ASN A 107 -4.82 16.43 -7.40
CA ASN A 107 -5.94 16.65 -8.30
C ASN A 107 -6.67 17.98 -7.99
N PRO A 108 -5.95 19.13 -7.98
CA PRO A 108 -6.52 20.40 -7.51
C PRO A 108 -7.64 20.96 -8.40
N SER A 109 -7.82 20.41 -9.60
CA SER A 109 -8.91 20.76 -10.51
C SER A 109 -10.27 20.17 -10.09
N PHE A 110 -10.27 19.26 -9.12
CA PHE A 110 -11.48 18.61 -8.61
C PHE A 110 -11.66 18.91 -7.12
N SER A 111 -12.91 19.06 -6.71
CA SER A 111 -13.29 19.08 -5.30
C SER A 111 -13.13 17.69 -4.67
N GLN A 112 -13.07 17.64 -3.34
CA GLN A 112 -13.03 16.38 -2.60
C GLN A 112 -14.23 15.47 -2.93
N SER A 113 -15.44 16.04 -3.06
CA SER A 113 -16.64 15.28 -3.41
C SER A 113 -16.59 14.70 -4.82
N GLU A 114 -16.02 15.43 -5.79
CA GLU A 114 -15.85 14.92 -7.16
C GLU A 114 -14.83 13.77 -7.18
N ILE A 115 -13.69 13.93 -6.50
CA ILE A 115 -12.68 12.87 -6.38
C ILE A 115 -13.29 11.60 -5.78
N ILE A 116 -14.01 11.72 -4.66
CA ILE A 116 -14.68 10.59 -4.01
C ILE A 116 -15.68 9.93 -4.96
N SER A 117 -16.57 10.72 -5.58
CA SER A 117 -17.60 10.20 -6.49
C SER A 117 -16.99 9.46 -7.69
N MET A 118 -15.93 10.01 -8.29
CA MET A 118 -15.22 9.38 -9.39
C MET A 118 -14.61 8.03 -9.00
N ILE A 119 -14.08 7.92 -7.77
CA ILE A 119 -13.50 6.67 -7.26
C ILE A 119 -14.60 5.65 -6.98
N GLU A 120 -15.68 6.05 -6.30
CA GLU A 120 -16.82 5.19 -6.00
C GLU A 120 -17.44 4.60 -7.27
N GLU A 121 -17.74 5.46 -8.26
CA GLU A 121 -18.32 5.05 -9.53
C GLU A 121 -17.39 4.13 -10.33
N LYS A 122 -16.13 4.55 -10.55
CA LYS A 122 -15.24 3.88 -11.49
C LYS A 122 -14.52 2.66 -10.91
N ALA A 123 -14.25 2.65 -9.60
CA ALA A 123 -13.66 1.51 -8.93
C ALA A 123 -14.72 0.52 -8.39
N GLY A 124 -16.01 0.89 -8.43
CA GLY A 124 -17.10 0.08 -7.90
C GLY A 124 -16.96 -0.15 -6.40
N VAL A 125 -16.78 0.94 -5.65
CA VAL A 125 -16.69 0.94 -4.19
C VAL A 125 -17.77 1.86 -3.61
N GLU A 126 -18.28 1.54 -2.44
CA GLU A 126 -19.33 2.29 -1.74
C GLU A 126 -18.76 3.29 -0.73
N ARG A 127 -17.48 3.15 -0.35
CA ARG A 127 -16.87 3.98 0.68
C ARG A 127 -15.42 4.29 0.39
N VAL A 128 -15.11 5.58 0.26
CA VAL A 128 -13.74 6.10 0.23
C VAL A 128 -13.41 6.74 1.57
N ILE A 129 -12.34 6.29 2.21
CA ILE A 129 -11.89 6.76 3.53
C ILE A 129 -10.58 7.52 3.35
N LEU A 130 -10.62 8.84 3.62
CA LEU A 130 -9.45 9.70 3.53
C LEU A 130 -8.70 9.76 4.87
N LEU A 131 -7.51 9.19 4.88
CA LEU A 131 -6.55 9.22 5.99
C LEU A 131 -5.78 10.55 5.99
N PRO A 132 -5.48 11.12 7.18
CA PRO A 132 -4.65 12.31 7.27
C PRO A 132 -3.24 12.03 6.76
N LYS A 133 -2.61 13.00 6.11
CA LYS A 133 -1.22 12.85 5.66
C LYS A 133 -0.26 13.06 6.83
N VAL A 134 0.72 12.15 6.97
CA VAL A 134 1.85 12.33 7.89
C VAL A 134 2.80 13.39 7.30
N ALA A 135 3.18 14.40 8.08
CA ALA A 135 3.87 15.59 7.55
C ALA A 135 5.22 15.29 6.88
N TYR A 136 5.99 14.33 7.41
CA TYR A 136 7.29 13.94 6.86
C TYR A 136 7.21 12.81 5.83
N ASP A 137 6.04 12.19 5.65
CA ASP A 137 5.86 11.18 4.60
C ASP A 137 5.73 11.87 3.24
N ARG A 138 6.81 11.78 2.47
CA ARG A 138 6.89 12.32 1.12
C ARG A 138 5.95 11.57 0.16
N TYR A 139 5.76 10.27 0.35
CA TYR A 139 4.96 9.43 -0.54
C TYR A 139 3.48 9.59 -0.24
N GLY A 140 3.09 9.59 1.04
CA GLY A 140 1.71 9.75 1.46
C GLY A 140 0.83 8.60 0.95
N HIS A 141 1.32 7.37 1.06
CA HIS A 141 0.60 6.18 0.61
C HIS A 141 -0.16 5.55 1.78
N SER A 142 -1.42 5.21 1.55
CA SER A 142 -2.26 4.53 2.54
C SER A 142 -1.74 3.16 2.93
N ASP A 143 -1.11 2.40 2.03
CA ASP A 143 -0.66 1.03 2.28
C ASP A 143 0.48 0.91 3.31
N ALA A 144 1.25 1.97 3.51
CA ALA A 144 2.21 2.11 4.59
C ALA A 144 1.57 2.66 5.89
N MET A 145 0.37 3.22 5.84
CA MET A 145 -0.30 3.81 7.01
C MET A 145 -1.28 2.84 7.66
N CYS A 146 -2.12 2.20 6.84
CA CYS A 146 -3.22 1.36 7.27
C CYS A 146 -3.40 0.18 6.30
N ARG A 147 -3.73 -0.99 6.85
CA ARG A 147 -4.04 -2.20 6.07
C ARG A 147 -5.32 -2.81 6.60
N TRP A 148 -6.19 -3.24 5.70
CA TRP A 148 -7.34 -4.05 6.08
C TRP A 148 -6.86 -5.39 6.63
N ILE A 149 -7.39 -5.77 7.79
CA ILE A 149 -7.28 -7.15 8.29
C ILE A 149 -8.49 -7.93 7.80
N ASP A 150 -9.68 -7.35 7.98
CA ASP A 150 -10.97 -7.83 7.47
C ASP A 150 -11.97 -6.67 7.35
N GLU A 151 -13.26 -6.98 7.23
CA GLU A 151 -14.34 -6.00 7.07
C GLU A 151 -14.60 -5.09 8.28
N ARG A 152 -14.08 -5.44 9.47
CA ARG A 152 -14.26 -4.67 10.72
C ARG A 152 -12.95 -4.16 11.29
N ARG A 153 -11.83 -4.83 11.01
CA ARG A 153 -10.54 -4.56 11.64
C ARG A 153 -9.56 -3.92 10.68
N ILE A 154 -8.91 -2.85 11.14
CA ILE A 154 -7.87 -2.13 10.39
C ILE A 154 -6.57 -2.16 11.20
N LEU A 155 -5.51 -2.67 10.58
CA LEU A 155 -4.15 -2.57 11.08
C LEU A 155 -3.62 -1.17 10.80
N VAL A 156 -3.18 -0.48 11.84
CA VAL A 156 -2.62 0.88 11.76
C VAL A 156 -1.16 0.86 12.15
N ASN A 157 -0.33 1.59 11.42
CA ASN A 157 1.08 1.73 11.75
C ASN A 157 1.30 2.41 13.11
N ASP A 158 2.54 2.36 13.62
CA ASP A 158 2.86 3.06 14.84
C ASP A 158 3.05 4.56 14.60
N PHE A 159 2.03 5.33 14.98
CA PHE A 159 2.03 6.79 14.96
C PHE A 159 2.21 7.40 16.34
N SER A 160 2.82 6.70 17.30
CA SER A 160 3.01 7.20 18.68
C SER A 160 3.81 8.50 18.80
N LEU A 161 4.60 8.86 17.79
CA LEU A 161 5.33 10.14 17.72
C LEU A 161 4.46 11.30 17.20
N GLU A 162 3.26 11.04 16.70
CA GLU A 162 2.40 12.06 16.11
C GLU A 162 1.62 12.86 17.17
N GLY A 163 1.28 14.09 16.81
CA GLY A 163 0.52 14.98 17.68
C GLY A 163 -0.97 14.61 17.77
N LYS A 164 -1.64 15.10 18.83
CA LYS A 164 -3.09 14.89 19.05
C LYS A 164 -3.94 15.23 17.82
N GLY A 165 -3.59 16.28 17.08
CA GLY A 165 -4.33 16.68 15.88
C GLY A 165 -4.30 15.64 14.74
N PHE A 166 -3.19 14.91 14.59
CA PHE A 166 -3.12 13.80 13.64
C PHE A 166 -3.98 12.63 14.12
N HIS A 167 -3.84 12.23 15.39
CA HIS A 167 -4.61 11.14 15.98
C HIS A 167 -6.12 11.39 15.89
N SER A 168 -6.61 12.59 16.23
CA SER A 168 -8.04 12.91 16.13
C SER A 168 -8.56 12.84 14.69
N LYS A 169 -7.76 13.21 13.69
CA LYS A 169 -8.15 13.05 12.28
C LYS A 169 -8.19 11.58 11.87
N LEU A 170 -7.20 10.80 12.31
CA LEU A 170 -7.11 9.37 11.99
C LEU A 170 -8.26 8.58 12.64
N GLU A 171 -8.52 8.82 13.93
CA GLU A 171 -9.63 8.20 14.66
C GLU A 171 -10.99 8.52 14.01
N ARG A 172 -11.18 9.78 13.59
CA ARG A 172 -12.40 10.17 12.86
C ARG A 172 -12.50 9.51 11.49
N ALA A 173 -11.39 9.39 10.76
CA ALA A 173 -11.39 8.73 9.46
C ALA A 173 -11.72 7.23 9.58
N LEU A 174 -11.29 6.61 10.68
CA LEU A 174 -11.47 5.18 10.97
C LEU A 174 -12.66 4.89 11.90
N GLU A 175 -13.57 5.84 12.10
CA GLU A 175 -14.73 5.67 12.96
C GLU A 175 -15.61 4.50 12.48
N GLY A 176 -15.99 3.64 13.42
CA GLY A 176 -16.77 2.42 13.15
C GLY A 176 -15.94 1.17 12.83
N TYR A 177 -14.61 1.28 12.77
CA TYR A 177 -13.70 0.13 12.67
C TYR A 177 -13.01 -0.15 14.00
N GLU A 178 -12.68 -1.42 14.23
CA GLU A 178 -11.77 -1.83 15.28
C GLU A 178 -10.33 -1.58 14.82
N ILE A 179 -9.62 -0.72 15.55
CA ILE A 179 -8.25 -0.34 15.22
C ILE A 179 -7.28 -1.25 15.97
N ILE A 180 -6.44 -1.95 15.22
CA ILE A 180 -5.29 -2.69 15.76
C ILE A 180 -4.03 -1.92 15.40
N SER A 181 -3.42 -1.25 16.37
CA SER A 181 -2.19 -0.49 16.13
C SER A 181 -0.95 -1.35 16.36
N LEU A 182 0.05 -1.22 15.48
CA LEU A 182 1.40 -1.68 15.77
C LEU A 182 2.07 -0.81 16.84
N LYS A 183 3.05 -1.41 17.51
CA LYS A 183 3.89 -0.76 18.51
C LYS A 183 5.33 -1.19 18.32
N TYR A 184 6.16 -0.27 17.88
CA TYR A 184 7.59 -0.51 17.70
C TYR A 184 8.38 -0.16 18.96
N SER A 185 9.64 -0.56 19.04
CA SER A 185 10.56 -0.02 20.06
C SER A 185 10.88 1.46 19.83
N ASP A 186 11.19 2.18 20.91
CA ASP A 186 11.72 3.55 20.84
C ASP A 186 13.00 3.61 19.99
N GLU A 187 13.85 2.58 20.07
CA GLU A 187 15.05 2.46 19.23
C GLU A 187 14.67 2.44 17.75
N PHE A 188 13.70 1.62 17.36
CA PHE A 188 13.23 1.57 15.98
C PHE A 188 12.65 2.91 15.52
N LEU A 189 11.74 3.51 16.30
CA LEU A 189 11.11 4.78 15.97
C LEU A 189 12.12 5.94 15.85
N SER A 190 13.18 5.92 16.65
CA SER A 190 14.23 6.93 16.59
C SER A 190 15.03 6.90 15.28
N LYS A 191 15.19 5.70 14.70
CA LYS A 191 16.03 5.46 13.51
C LYS A 191 15.24 5.37 12.22
N TYR A 192 14.04 4.77 12.26
CA TYR A 192 13.22 4.43 11.10
C TYR A 192 11.83 5.04 11.25
N LYS A 193 11.74 6.33 10.94
CA LYS A 193 10.51 7.13 11.09
C LYS A 193 9.39 6.76 10.11
N TRP A 194 9.60 5.80 9.21
CA TRP A 194 8.71 5.52 8.08
C TRP A 194 7.95 4.19 8.20
N GLY A 195 7.95 3.55 9.39
CA GLY A 195 6.99 2.50 9.75
C GLY A 195 6.89 1.36 8.73
N ALA A 196 8.00 0.66 8.55
CA ALA A 196 8.29 -0.07 7.32
C ALA A 196 7.45 -1.35 7.10
N TYR A 197 7.00 -1.98 8.18
CA TYR A 197 6.44 -3.34 8.14
C TYR A 197 5.03 -3.46 7.55
N LEU A 198 4.26 -2.37 7.42
CA LEU A 198 2.96 -2.41 6.76
C LEU A 198 3.05 -2.58 5.23
N ASN A 199 4.25 -2.42 4.65
CA ASN A 199 4.51 -2.65 3.21
C ASN A 199 4.59 -4.15 2.86
N PHE A 200 3.81 -4.99 3.51
CA PHE A 200 3.75 -6.42 3.20
C PHE A 200 2.92 -6.69 1.95
N VAL A 201 3.22 -7.80 1.29
CA VAL A 201 2.45 -8.27 0.13
C VAL A 201 1.61 -9.46 0.55
N GLU A 202 0.30 -9.38 0.32
CA GLU A 202 -0.62 -10.49 0.56
C GLU A 202 -0.96 -11.19 -0.75
N VAL A 203 -0.85 -12.53 -0.76
CA VAL A 203 -1.25 -13.36 -1.90
C VAL A 203 -1.77 -14.70 -1.40
N LYS A 204 -3.06 -14.97 -1.62
CA LYS A 204 -3.76 -16.14 -1.05
C LYS A 204 -3.60 -16.15 0.48
N ASN A 205 -3.15 -17.26 1.05
CA ASN A 205 -2.87 -17.42 2.47
C ASN A 205 -1.45 -16.96 2.86
N LEU A 206 -0.71 -16.26 1.99
CA LEU A 206 0.66 -15.83 2.26
C LEU A 206 0.75 -14.34 2.50
N LEU A 207 1.57 -13.98 3.47
CA LEU A 207 1.92 -12.60 3.78
C LEU A 207 3.44 -12.45 3.72
N LEU A 208 3.94 -11.88 2.63
CA LEU A 208 5.36 -11.54 2.46
C LEU A 208 5.65 -10.28 3.28
N LEU A 209 6.17 -10.45 4.49
CA LEU A 209 6.45 -9.39 5.45
C LEU A 209 7.89 -8.88 5.25
N PRO A 210 8.12 -7.59 4.98
CA PRO A 210 9.49 -7.09 4.86
C PRO A 210 10.22 -7.17 6.20
N THR A 211 11.49 -7.55 6.15
CA THR A 211 12.37 -7.59 7.33
C THR A 211 13.70 -6.88 7.08
N TYR A 212 14.33 -6.40 8.15
CA TYR A 212 15.48 -5.50 8.07
C TYR A 212 16.76 -6.06 8.71
N GLY A 213 16.73 -7.29 9.21
CA GLY A 213 17.84 -7.93 9.90
C GLY A 213 18.11 -7.32 11.28
N ILE A 214 17.07 -6.88 11.98
CA ILE A 214 17.16 -6.19 13.27
C ILE A 214 16.28 -6.87 14.32
N ASN A 215 16.50 -6.54 15.60
CA ASN A 215 15.75 -7.13 16.70
C ASN A 215 14.23 -6.87 16.62
N GLU A 216 13.83 -5.74 16.02
CA GLU A 216 12.41 -5.39 15.83
C GLU A 216 11.69 -6.41 14.93
N ASP A 217 12.38 -7.06 13.99
CA ASP A 217 11.76 -8.02 13.06
C ASP A 217 11.04 -9.14 13.82
N LYS A 218 11.65 -9.67 14.88
CA LYS A 218 11.10 -10.78 15.66
C LYS A 218 9.76 -10.41 16.30
N ARG A 219 9.71 -9.24 16.95
CA ARG A 219 8.51 -8.71 17.60
C ARG A 219 7.38 -8.48 16.60
N VAL A 220 7.74 -7.96 15.43
CA VAL A 220 6.75 -7.70 14.38
C VAL A 220 6.25 -9.00 13.77
N ILE A 221 7.12 -9.99 13.52
CA ILE A 221 6.71 -11.31 13.02
C ILE A 221 5.73 -11.96 13.98
N GLU A 222 6.07 -12.05 15.27
CA GLU A 222 5.19 -12.61 16.31
C GLU A 222 3.83 -11.89 16.32
N ARG A 223 3.85 -10.55 16.27
CA ARG A 223 2.63 -9.76 16.24
C ARG A 223 1.80 -9.99 14.96
N PHE A 224 2.44 -10.19 13.81
CA PHE A 224 1.74 -10.49 12.56
C PHE A 224 1.15 -11.90 12.55
N GLU A 225 1.82 -12.88 13.16
CA GLU A 225 1.30 -14.24 13.34
C GLU A 225 0.04 -14.24 14.23
N GLU A 226 -0.01 -13.38 15.25
CA GLU A 226 -1.22 -13.18 16.08
C GLU A 226 -2.36 -12.48 15.33
N ILE A 227 -2.05 -11.48 14.50
CA ILE A 227 -3.07 -10.69 13.79
C ILE A 227 -3.67 -11.49 12.63
N PHE A 228 -2.84 -12.25 11.92
CA PHE A 228 -3.18 -12.98 10.72
C PHE A 228 -3.05 -14.49 10.93
N GLU A 229 -3.81 -15.03 11.89
CA GLU A 229 -3.78 -16.43 12.31
C GLU A 229 -4.05 -17.43 11.16
N ASP A 230 -4.75 -16.98 10.12
CA ASP A 230 -5.09 -17.76 8.92
C ASP A 230 -4.04 -17.66 7.79
N LYS A 231 -2.99 -16.85 7.98
CA LYS A 231 -1.95 -16.60 6.98
C LYS A 231 -0.60 -17.17 7.43
N THR A 232 0.17 -17.64 6.45
CA THR A 232 1.57 -17.95 6.64
C THR A 232 2.40 -16.68 6.43
N ILE A 233 3.06 -16.23 7.50
CA ILE A 233 3.97 -15.08 7.44
C ILE A 233 5.31 -15.53 6.85
N ILE A 234 5.77 -14.82 5.83
CA ILE A 234 7.07 -15.06 5.17
C ILE A 234 7.92 -13.80 5.29
N PRO A 235 8.91 -13.81 6.19
CA PRO A 235 9.94 -12.77 6.25
C PRO A 235 10.76 -12.73 4.96
N HIS A 236 10.95 -11.55 4.37
CA HIS A 236 11.75 -11.38 3.15
C HIS A 236 12.63 -10.13 3.14
#